data_AF-A0A524AQV5-F1
#
_entry.id   AF-A0A524AQV5-F1
#
_cell.length_a   1.000
_cell.length_b   1.000
_cell.length_c   1.000
_cell.angle_alpha   90.00
_cell.angle_beta   90.00
_cell.angle_gamma   90.00
#
_symmetry.space_group_name_H-M   'P 1'
#
loop_
_entity.id
_entity.type
_entity.pdbx_description
1 polymer ?
#
loop_
_entity_poly.entity_id
_entity_poly.type
_entity_poly.pdbx_seq_one_letter_code
_entity_poly.pdbx_strand_id
1 'polypeptide(L)'
;MKKLSEASSVYVAGEPLPEDSLLVAKFDLPPELAWFNELSVQERIDFFTGLLKVLAKPELILPDGRQRTHMDAINEYLRSWQATVELCSNPEIAEEIAAAEKGPFRGPYSSFEETFGDL
;
A
#
# COMPACT_ATOMS: atom_id res chain seq x y z
N MET A 1 16.16 -16.47 19.40
CA MET A 1 15.45 -15.50 18.54
C MET A 1 15.94 -15.70 17.11
N LYS A 2 15.17 -16.39 16.26
CA LYS A 2 15.47 -16.53 14.83
C LYS A 2 15.12 -15.22 14.14
N LYS A 3 16.07 -14.68 13.37
CA LYS A 3 15.89 -13.48 12.55
C LYS A 3 14.81 -13.74 11.49
N LEU A 4 13.98 -12.74 11.22
CA LEU A 4 12.96 -12.69 10.16
C LEU A 4 13.58 -12.68 8.73
N SER A 5 14.63 -13.47 8.49
CA SER A 5 15.26 -13.64 7.18
C SER A 5 14.71 -14.84 6.40
N GLU A 6 13.69 -15.53 6.91
CA GLU A 6 13.09 -16.73 6.28
C GLU A 6 11.80 -16.45 5.49
N ALA A 7 11.37 -15.18 5.36
CA ALA A 7 10.29 -14.82 4.41
C ALA A 7 10.78 -14.77 2.95
N SER A 8 12.07 -15.01 2.71
CA SER A 8 12.69 -15.20 1.40
C SER A 8 13.05 -16.67 1.19
N SER A 9 12.10 -17.56 1.45
CA SER A 9 12.24 -18.98 1.13
C SER A 9 11.13 -19.41 0.17
N VAL A 10 11.47 -19.35 -1.12
CA VAL A 10 11.13 -20.36 -2.13
C VAL A 10 9.62 -20.59 -2.31
N TYR A 11 9.04 -19.82 -3.23
CA TYR A 11 7.80 -20.19 -3.91
C TYR A 11 7.97 -21.60 -4.49
N VAL A 12 7.12 -22.52 -4.02
CA VAL A 12 6.88 -23.89 -4.48
C VAL A 12 7.79 -24.36 -5.63
N ALA A 13 8.90 -25.03 -5.28
CA ALA A 13 9.57 -26.06 -6.09
C ALA A 13 9.80 -25.82 -7.61
N GLY A 14 9.97 -24.57 -8.07
CA GLY A 14 10.27 -24.31 -9.49
C GLY A 14 9.12 -24.63 -10.45
N GLU A 15 7.90 -24.84 -9.95
CA GLU A 15 6.71 -25.03 -10.77
C GLU A 15 5.96 -23.70 -10.96
N PRO A 16 5.37 -23.45 -12.15
CA PRO A 16 4.55 -22.26 -12.37
C PRO A 16 3.37 -22.25 -11.41
N LEU A 17 3.02 -21.06 -10.89
CA LEU A 17 1.86 -20.91 -10.03
C LEU A 17 0.59 -21.38 -10.77
N PRO A 18 -0.31 -22.13 -10.11
CA PRO A 18 -1.60 -22.48 -10.69
C PRO A 18 -2.37 -21.24 -11.13
N GLU A 19 -3.04 -21.29 -12.28
CA GLU A 19 -3.80 -20.14 -12.82
C GLU A 19 -4.97 -19.73 -11.91
N ASP A 20 -5.49 -20.66 -11.12
CA ASP A 20 -6.53 -20.46 -10.10
C ASP A 20 -5.98 -19.98 -8.75
N SER A 21 -4.66 -19.81 -8.62
CA SER A 21 -4.03 -19.27 -7.42
C SER A 21 -4.49 -17.84 -7.14
N LEU A 22 -4.65 -17.51 -5.86
CA LEU A 22 -5.04 -16.16 -5.44
C LEU A 22 -4.06 -15.07 -5.88
N LEU A 23 -2.82 -15.45 -6.16
CA LEU A 23 -1.75 -14.56 -6.56
C LEU A 23 -1.74 -14.26 -8.07
N VAL A 24 -2.45 -15.04 -8.88
CA VAL A 24 -2.37 -14.95 -10.36
C VAL A 24 -3.75 -14.73 -10.98
N ALA A 25 -4.79 -15.33 -10.41
CA ALA A 25 -6.14 -15.27 -10.94
C ALA A 25 -6.67 -13.83 -11.04
N LYS A 26 -7.45 -13.56 -12.08
CA LYS A 26 -8.33 -12.38 -12.12
C LYS A 26 -9.67 -12.75 -11.52
N PHE A 27 -10.11 -11.92 -10.59
CA PHE A 27 -11.36 -12.14 -9.87
C PHE A 27 -12.47 -11.26 -10.42
N ASP A 28 -13.69 -11.77 -10.40
CA ASP A 28 -14.89 -10.97 -10.55
C ASP A 28 -15.17 -10.25 -9.22
N LEU A 29 -14.65 -9.04 -9.09
CA LEU A 29 -14.74 -8.21 -7.87
C LEU A 29 -15.70 -7.04 -8.08
N PRO A 30 -16.35 -6.55 -7.00
CA PRO A 30 -17.04 -5.28 -7.03
C PRO A 30 -16.14 -4.14 -7.53
N PRO A 31 -16.69 -3.11 -8.20
CA PRO A 31 -15.90 -2.01 -8.76
C PRO A 31 -14.93 -1.36 -7.76
N GLU A 32 -15.35 -1.20 -6.49
CA GLU A 32 -14.52 -0.64 -5.42
C GLU A 32 -13.28 -1.48 -5.06
N LEU A 33 -13.21 -2.73 -5.51
CA LEU A 33 -12.09 -3.66 -5.29
C LEU A 33 -11.41 -4.11 -6.58
N ALA A 34 -11.84 -3.60 -7.74
CA ALA A 34 -11.28 -3.99 -9.03
C ALA A 34 -9.78 -3.71 -9.17
N TRP A 35 -9.29 -2.68 -8.47
CA TRP A 35 -7.86 -2.31 -8.36
C TRP A 35 -6.98 -3.48 -7.91
N PHE A 36 -7.51 -4.45 -7.16
CA PHE A 36 -6.75 -5.62 -6.71
C PHE A 36 -6.26 -6.48 -7.89
N ASN A 37 -7.01 -6.52 -9.00
CA ASN A 37 -6.62 -7.26 -10.19
C ASN A 37 -5.43 -6.62 -10.94
N GLU A 38 -5.11 -5.35 -10.64
CA GLU A 38 -4.00 -4.61 -11.24
C GLU A 38 -2.67 -4.91 -10.54
N LEU A 39 -2.72 -5.48 -9.33
CA LEU A 39 -1.54 -5.89 -8.59
C LEU A 39 -0.81 -7.05 -9.26
N SER A 40 0.51 -6.92 -9.36
CA SER A 40 1.42 -8.00 -9.68
C SER A 40 1.42 -9.08 -8.59
N VAL A 41 2.00 -10.25 -8.91
CA VAL A 41 2.15 -11.35 -7.95
C VAL A 41 2.82 -10.89 -6.67
N GLN A 42 3.93 -10.13 -6.77
CA GLN A 42 4.68 -9.64 -5.62
C GLN A 42 3.86 -8.65 -4.77
N GLU A 43 3.14 -7.74 -5.41
CA GLU A 43 2.29 -6.79 -4.68
C GLU A 43 1.13 -7.50 -3.96
N ARG A 44 0.57 -8.56 -4.54
CA ARG A 44 -0.44 -9.39 -3.86
C ARG A 44 0.13 -10.12 -2.65
N ILE A 45 1.37 -10.60 -2.73
CA ILE A 45 2.07 -11.20 -1.59
C ILE A 45 2.26 -10.17 -0.48
N ASP A 46 2.69 -8.96 -0.82
CA ASP A 46 2.91 -7.87 0.13
C ASP A 46 1.57 -7.41 0.74
N PHE A 47 0.50 -7.38 -0.06
CA PHE A 47 -0.86 -7.14 0.37
C PHE A 47 -1.33 -8.16 1.42
N PHE A 48 -1.22 -9.46 1.14
CA PHE A 48 -1.66 -10.48 2.10
C PHE A 48 -0.77 -10.52 3.35
N THR A 49 0.54 -10.31 3.20
CA THR A 49 1.47 -10.24 4.32
C THR A 49 1.16 -9.06 5.24
N GLY A 50 0.85 -7.88 4.67
CA GLY A 50 0.47 -6.71 5.45
C GLY A 50 -0.89 -6.87 6.11
N LEU A 51 -1.87 -7.45 5.42
CA LEU A 51 -3.18 -7.74 5.99
C LEU A 51 -3.07 -8.69 7.20
N LEU A 52 -2.25 -9.75 7.10
CA LEU A 52 -1.96 -10.64 8.23
C LEU A 52 -1.34 -9.91 9.41
N LYS A 53 -0.44 -8.93 9.18
CA LYS A 53 0.13 -8.11 10.25
C LYS A 53 -0.94 -7.26 10.95
N VAL A 54 -1.90 -6.70 10.20
CA VAL A 54 -3.03 -5.94 10.78
C VAL A 54 -3.90 -6.86 11.63
N LEU A 55 -4.26 -8.03 11.11
CA LEU A 55 -5.13 -9.00 11.80
C LEU A 55 -4.46 -9.60 13.05
N ALA A 56 -3.16 -9.85 12.99
CA ALA A 56 -2.41 -10.43 14.11
C ALA A 56 -2.07 -9.41 15.21
N LYS A 57 -2.35 -8.12 15.01
CA LYS A 57 -1.98 -7.08 15.96
C LYS A 57 -2.94 -7.11 17.17
N PRO A 58 -2.45 -7.37 18.39
CA PRO A 58 -3.31 -7.55 19.56
C PRO A 58 -3.93 -6.24 20.03
N GLU A 59 -3.19 -5.13 19.88
CA GLU A 59 -3.65 -3.79 20.27
C GLU A 59 -3.45 -2.80 19.12
N LEU A 60 -4.51 -2.07 18.80
CA LEU A 60 -4.54 -1.05 17.76
C LEU A 60 -4.72 0.31 18.43
N ILE A 61 -3.62 0.87 18.92
CA ILE A 61 -3.59 2.19 19.55
C ILE A 61 -2.95 3.18 18.58
N LEU A 62 -3.61 4.32 18.39
CA LEU A 62 -3.12 5.43 17.58
C LEU A 62 -2.04 6.23 18.31
N PRO A 63 -1.23 7.04 17.59
CA PRO A 63 -0.23 7.91 18.23
C PRO A 63 -0.80 8.86 19.29
N ASP A 64 -2.08 9.22 19.18
CA ASP A 64 -2.80 10.07 20.15
C ASP A 64 -3.39 9.29 21.34
N GLY A 65 -3.13 7.99 21.44
CA GLY A 65 -3.58 7.13 22.53
C GLY A 65 -5.00 6.57 22.37
N ARG A 66 -5.74 6.94 21.31
CA ARG A 66 -7.08 6.37 21.06
C ARG A 66 -6.98 4.92 20.61
N GLN A 67 -7.93 4.10 21.05
CA GLN A 67 -8.12 2.75 20.50
C GLN A 67 -8.81 2.82 19.14
N ARG A 68 -8.32 2.02 18.21
CA ARG A 68 -8.88 1.78 16.89
C ARG A 68 -9.44 0.36 16.85
N THR A 69 -10.57 0.17 16.17
CA THR A 69 -11.11 -1.18 15.96
C THR A 69 -10.30 -1.94 14.90
N HIS A 70 -10.28 -3.27 14.95
CA HIS A 70 -9.67 -4.07 13.88
C HIS A 70 -10.30 -3.78 12.52
N MET A 71 -11.61 -3.54 12.46
CA MET A 71 -12.29 -3.22 11.22
C MET A 71 -11.81 -1.89 10.61
N ASP A 72 -11.63 -0.86 11.44
CA ASP A 72 -11.09 0.42 10.96
C ASP A 72 -9.66 0.28 10.43
N ALA A 73 -8.82 -0.52 11.10
CA ALA A 73 -7.46 -0.78 10.65
C ALA A 73 -7.42 -1.54 9.32
N ILE A 74 -8.32 -2.52 9.12
CA ILE A 74 -8.47 -3.22 7.84
C ILE A 74 -8.94 -2.26 6.75
N ASN A 75 -9.97 -1.46 7.02
CA ASN A 75 -10.51 -0.51 6.05
C ASN A 75 -9.50 0.55 5.64
N GLU A 76 -8.67 1.04 6.55
CA GLU A 76 -7.56 1.93 6.22
C GLU A 76 -6.48 1.24 5.41
N TYR A 77 -6.14 -0.02 5.74
CA TYR A 77 -5.19 -0.80 4.96
C TYR A 77 -5.65 -0.97 3.50
N LEU A 78 -6.92 -1.36 3.29
CA LEU A 78 -7.51 -1.50 1.96
C LEU A 78 -7.51 -0.18 1.19
N ARG A 79 -7.95 0.92 1.82
CA ARG A 79 -7.96 2.25 1.19
C ARG A 79 -6.55 2.74 0.82
N SER A 80 -5.55 2.44 1.63
CA SER A 80 -4.17 2.84 1.35
C SER A 80 -3.61 2.13 0.12
N TRP A 81 -3.92 0.84 -0.04
CA TRP A 81 -3.54 0.09 -1.24
C TRP A 81 -4.26 0.59 -2.48
N GLN A 82 -5.58 0.80 -2.41
CA GLN A 82 -6.34 1.38 -3.50
C GLN A 82 -5.73 2.71 -3.95
N ALA A 83 -5.47 3.63 -3.02
CA ALA A 83 -4.86 4.91 -3.33
C ALA A 83 -3.48 4.77 -3.97
N THR A 84 -2.67 3.80 -3.53
CA THR A 84 -1.35 3.54 -4.13
C THR A 84 -1.49 3.06 -5.57
N VAL A 85 -2.42 2.14 -5.86
CA VAL A 85 -2.67 1.67 -7.22
C VAL A 85 -3.17 2.81 -8.11
N GLU A 86 -4.08 3.64 -7.63
CA GLU A 86 -4.59 4.81 -8.36
C GLU A 86 -3.47 5.82 -8.68
N LEU A 87 -2.58 6.10 -7.72
CA LEU A 87 -1.44 6.98 -7.91
C LEU A 87 -0.41 6.41 -8.90
N CYS A 88 -0.06 5.12 -8.77
CA CYS A 88 0.92 4.48 -9.64
C CYS A 88 0.39 4.27 -11.07
N SER A 89 -0.92 4.20 -11.24
CA SER A 89 -1.58 4.12 -12.55
C SER A 89 -1.68 5.47 -13.26
N ASN A 90 -1.42 6.57 -12.56
CA ASN A 90 -1.37 7.91 -13.13
C ASN A 90 0.06 8.51 -13.07
N PRO A 91 0.85 8.38 -14.15
CA PRO A 91 2.25 8.80 -14.15
C PRO A 91 2.42 10.30 -13.90
N GLU A 92 1.48 11.16 -14.29
CA GLU A 92 1.55 12.61 -14.05
C GLU A 92 1.50 12.93 -12.55
N ILE A 93 0.62 12.26 -11.80
CA ILE A 93 0.51 12.46 -10.35
C ILE A 93 1.75 11.90 -9.64
N ALA A 94 2.26 10.75 -10.08
CA ALA A 94 3.48 10.17 -9.52
C ALA A 94 4.70 11.09 -9.74
N GLU A 95 4.80 11.72 -10.92
CA GLU A 95 5.84 12.71 -11.22
C GLU A 95 5.70 13.99 -10.37
N GLU A 96 4.49 14.49 -10.17
CA GLU A 96 4.21 15.64 -9.29
C GLU A 96 4.63 15.34 -7.83
N ILE A 97 4.31 14.15 -7.31
CA ILE A 97 4.73 13.72 -5.97
C ILE A 97 6.26 13.61 -5.88
N ALA A 98 6.90 12.97 -6.86
CA ALA A 98 8.35 12.82 -6.86
C ALA A 98 9.09 14.16 -7.00
N ALA A 99 8.52 15.12 -7.73
CA ALA A 99 9.03 16.49 -7.83
C ALA A 99 8.83 17.26 -6.51
N ALA A 100 7.68 17.07 -5.84
CA ALA A 100 7.38 17.62 -4.52
C ALA A 100 8.33 17.13 -3.43
N GLU A 101 8.74 15.86 -3.45
CA GLU A 101 9.68 15.30 -2.46
C GLU A 101 11.13 15.75 -2.66
N LYS A 102 11.51 16.13 -3.89
CA LYS A 102 12.89 16.52 -4.25
C LYS A 102 13.13 18.03 -4.26
N GLY A 103 12.08 18.85 -4.29
CA GLY A 103 12.15 20.31 -4.26
C GLY A 103 11.44 20.89 -3.04
N PRO A 104 11.57 22.20 -2.76
CA PRO A 104 10.63 22.87 -1.88
C PRO A 104 9.24 22.77 -2.52
N PHE A 105 8.31 22.08 -1.86
CA PHE A 105 6.94 21.93 -2.33
C PHE A 105 6.34 23.32 -2.62
N ARG A 106 6.09 23.62 -3.90
CA ARG A 106 5.36 24.81 -4.36
C ARG A 106 4.04 24.38 -5.01
N GLY A 107 3.23 23.65 -4.25
CA GLY A 107 1.87 23.30 -4.64
C GLY A 107 0.88 24.42 -4.24
N PRO A 108 -0.41 24.31 -4.64
CA PRO A 108 -1.45 25.27 -4.25
C PRO A 108 -1.73 25.31 -2.73
N TYR A 109 -1.08 24.44 -1.96
CA TYR A 109 -1.15 24.37 -0.49
C TYR A 109 0.15 24.77 0.21
N SER A 110 1.15 25.28 -0.53
CA SER A 110 2.37 25.82 0.07
C SER A 110 2.04 27.06 0.90
N SER A 111 2.65 27.17 2.07
CA SER A 111 2.49 28.36 2.90
C SER A 111 3.09 29.59 2.20
N PHE A 112 2.61 30.77 2.55
CA PHE A 112 3.17 32.03 2.04
C PHE A 112 4.68 32.13 2.35
N GLU A 113 5.10 31.67 3.53
CA GLU A 113 6.50 31.65 3.97
C GLU A 113 7.36 30.69 3.14
N GLU A 114 6.86 29.51 2.76
CA GLU A 114 7.57 28.59 1.86
C GLU A 114 7.65 29.10 0.41
N THR A 115 6.70 29.94 0.00
CA THR A 115 6.61 30.45 -1.38
C THR A 115 7.44 31.71 -1.58
N PHE A 116 7.57 32.55 -0.55
CA PHE A 116 8.15 33.88 -0.63
C PHE A 116 9.26 34.17 0.41
N GLY A 117 9.69 33.18 1.20
CA GLY A 117 10.73 33.37 2.23
C GLY A 117 12.12 33.73 1.69
N ASP A 118 12.35 33.59 0.39
CA ASP A 118 13.61 33.93 -0.29
C ASP A 118 13.59 35.33 -0.97
N LEU A 119 12.52 36.13 -0.79
CA LEU A 119 12.42 37.51 -1.29
C LEU A 119 12.93 38.55 -0.28
#